data_AF-A0AAU8AIR2-F1
#
_entry.id   AF-A0AAU8AIR2-F1
#
_cell.length_a   1.000
_cell.length_b   1.000
_cell.length_c   1.000
_cell.angle_alpha   90.00
_cell.angle_beta   90.00
_cell.angle_gamma   90.00
#
_symmetry.space_group_name_H-M   'P 1'
#
loop_
_entity.id
_entity.type
_entity.pdbx_description
1 polymer ?
#
loop_
_entity_poly.entity_id
_entity_poly.type
_entity_poly.pdbx_seq_one_letter_code
_entity_poly.pdbx_strand_id
1 'polypeptide(L)' 'MSAQIDQAASTQRSLMNRLFISQMLQFSNAFSARGSFGGGDGEAQFASFLREEYAARLADRVQFLPEASVARGPRG' A
#
# COMPACT_ATOMS: atom_id res chain seq x y z
N MET A 1 -6.33 -27.84 -3.07
CA MET A 1 -6.64 -26.86 -4.13
C MET A 1 -7.29 -25.60 -3.56
N SER A 2 -8.24 -25.69 -2.62
CA SER A 2 -8.82 -24.54 -1.89
C SER A 2 -7.79 -23.66 -1.16
N ALA A 3 -6.91 -24.25 -0.34
CA ALA A 3 -5.92 -23.50 0.44
C ALA A 3 -4.94 -22.64 -0.39
N GLN A 4 -4.64 -23.06 -1.63
CA GLN A 4 -3.72 -22.34 -2.52
C GLN A 4 -4.38 -21.09 -3.12
N ILE A 5 -5.70 -21.13 -3.32
CA ILE A 5 -6.50 -19.99 -3.79
C ILE A 5 -6.55 -18.92 -2.69
N ASP A 6 -6.78 -19.33 -1.44
CA ASP A 6 -6.84 -18.43 -0.30
C ASP A 6 -5.50 -17.69 -0.08
N GLN A 7 -4.38 -18.42 -0.21
CA GLN A 7 -3.03 -17.84 -0.10
C GLN A 7 -2.69 -16.89 -1.25
N ALA A 8 -3.12 -17.19 -2.47
CA ALA A 8 -2.94 -16.29 -3.61
C ALA A 8 -3.74 -14.99 -3.40
N ALA A 9 -4.99 -15.09 -2.94
CA ALA A 9 -5.85 -13.96 -2.65
C ALA A 9 -5.28 -13.07 -1.52
N SER A 10 -4.75 -13.67 -0.44
CA SER A 10 -4.13 -12.91 0.65
C SER A 10 -2.87 -12.17 0.19
N THR A 11 -2.06 -12.79 -0.65
CA THR A 11 -0.84 -12.18 -1.22
C THR A 11 -1.18 -11.00 -2.12
N GLN A 12 -2.16 -11.17 -3.00
CA GLN A 12 -2.62 -10.10 -3.87
C GLN A 12 -3.23 -8.94 -3.07
N ARG A 13 -3.96 -9.24 -2.00
CA ARG A 13 -4.52 -8.20 -1.13
C ARG A 13 -3.45 -7.44 -0.36
N SER A 14 -2.43 -8.12 0.14
CA SER A 14 -1.28 -7.46 0.78
C SER A 14 -0.57 -6.50 -0.20
N LEU A 15 -0.36 -6.94 -1.44
CA LEU A 15 0.21 -6.09 -2.49
C LEU A 15 -0.66 -4.85 -2.76
N MET A 16 -1.97 -5.03 -2.96
CA MET A 16 -2.89 -3.92 -3.19
C MET A 16 -2.94 -2.96 -2.00
N ASN A 17 -2.90 -3.47 -0.77
CA ASN A 17 -2.90 -2.66 0.43
C ASN A 17 -1.64 -1.78 0.51
N ARG A 18 -0.46 -2.35 0.22
CA ARG A 18 0.80 -1.61 0.15
C ARG A 18 0.75 -0.49 -0.90
N LEU A 19 0.26 -0.80 -2.10
CA LEU A 19 0.13 0.19 -3.18
C LEU A 19 -0.83 1.32 -2.79
N PHE A 20 -1.97 0.97 -2.20
CA PHE A 20 -2.94 1.95 -1.71
C PHE A 20 -2.33 2.89 -0.67
N ILE A 21 -1.61 2.33 0.33
CA ILE A 21 -0.92 3.12 1.35
C ILE A 21 0.12 4.05 0.72
N SER A 22 0.93 3.56 -0.23
CA SER A 22 1.93 4.38 -0.94
C SER A 22 1.29 5.60 -1.60
N GLN A 23 0.16 5.41 -2.30
CA GLN A 23 -0.58 6.51 -2.91
C GLN A 23 -1.12 7.49 -1.87
N MET A 24 -1.68 7.00 -0.76
CA MET A 24 -2.16 7.88 0.33
C MET A 24 -1.03 8.74 0.91
N LEU A 25 0.16 8.15 1.11
CA LEU A 25 1.32 8.89 1.59
C LEU A 25 1.74 9.96 0.57
N GLN A 26 1.72 9.65 -0.73
CA GLN A 26 2.02 10.61 -1.79
C GLN A 26 1.04 11.79 -1.76
N PHE A 27 -0.26 11.53 -1.71
CA PHE A 27 -1.30 12.57 -1.66
C PHE A 27 -1.24 13.41 -0.38
N SER A 28 -0.80 12.83 0.74
CA SER A 28 -0.63 13.56 2.00
C SER A 28 0.59 14.49 2.02
N ASN A 29 1.39 14.52 0.95
CA ASN A 29 2.71 15.16 0.94
C ASN A 29 3.65 14.62 2.05
N ALA A 30 3.46 13.36 2.46
CA ALA A 30 4.39 12.70 3.35
C ALA A 30 5.74 12.53 2.64
N PHE A 31 6.82 12.78 3.38
CA PHE A 31 8.20 12.74 2.87
C PHE A 31 8.50 13.76 1.76
N SER A 32 7.60 14.71 1.49
CA SER A 32 7.91 15.86 0.66
C SER A 32 9.04 16.65 1.33
N ALA A 33 10.02 17.03 0.54
CA ALA A 33 11.16 17.79 1.01
C ALA A 33 10.69 19.12 1.62
N ARG A 34 11.03 19.32 2.89
CA ARG A 34 10.78 20.56 3.61
C ARG A 34 12.08 21.36 3.59
N GLY A 35 12.21 22.28 2.64
CA GLY A 35 13.32 23.23 2.54
C GLY A 35 14.16 23.10 1.27
N SER A 36 15.24 23.89 1.19
CA SER A 36 16.18 23.93 0.06
C SER A 36 17.13 22.73 0.03
N PHE A 37 16.60 21.51 0.16
CA PHE A 37 17.33 20.37 -0.39
C PHE A 37 17.41 20.61 -1.91
N GLY A 38 18.63 20.75 -2.41
CA GLY A 38 18.93 21.12 -3.79
C GLY A 38 19.31 19.90 -4.63
N GLY A 39 18.72 18.73 -4.33
CA GLY A 39 19.14 17.44 -4.89
C GLY A 39 18.51 17.12 -6.25
N GLY A 40 17.60 17.95 -6.75
CA GLY A 40 16.95 17.77 -8.06
C GLY A 40 16.27 16.40 -8.18
N ASP A 41 16.47 15.71 -9.31
CA ASP A 41 15.84 14.43 -9.59
C ASP A 41 16.18 13.33 -8.57
N GLY A 42 17.40 13.34 -8.01
CA GLY A 42 17.83 12.36 -7.02
C GLY A 42 17.05 12.46 -5.70
N GLU A 43 16.64 13.67 -5.34
CA GLU A 43 15.82 13.92 -4.16
C GLU A 43 14.39 13.41 -4.33
N ALA A 44 13.80 13.62 -5.52
CA ALA A 44 12.49 13.07 -5.85
C ALA A 44 12.50 11.53 -5.83
N GLN A 45 13.57 10.91 -6.35
CA GLN A 45 13.77 9.46 -6.28
C GLN A 45 13.89 8.96 -4.84
N PHE A 46 14.69 9.66 -4.01
CA PHE A 46 14.85 9.30 -2.60
C PHE A 46 13.53 9.43 -1.82
N ALA A 47 12.75 10.49 -2.06
CA ALA A 47 11.44 10.67 -1.44
C ALA A 47 10.46 9.56 -1.86
N SER A 48 10.51 9.10 -3.13
CA SER A 48 9.71 7.94 -3.57
C SER A 48 10.12 6.67 -2.85
N PHE A 49 11.43 6.41 -2.79
CA PHE A 49 11.97 5.25 -2.09
C PHE A 49 11.53 5.18 -0.62
N LEU A 50 11.67 6.29 0.13
CA LEU A 50 11.23 6.34 1.53
C LEU A 50 9.74 6.08 1.69
N ARG A 51 8.93 6.61 0.75
CA ARG A 51 7.48 6.41 0.75
C ARG A 51 7.13 4.93 0.53
N GLU A 52 7.77 4.29 -0.43
CA GLU A 52 7.56 2.87 -0.77
C GLU A 52 7.97 1.96 0.39
N GLU A 53 9.13 2.21 1.00
CA GLU A 53 9.61 1.47 2.18
C GLU A 53 8.68 1.65 3.39
N TYR A 54 8.22 2.89 3.63
CA TYR A 54 7.29 3.15 4.72
C TYR A 54 5.93 2.48 4.47
N ALA A 55 5.42 2.53 3.23
CA ALA A 55 4.19 1.85 2.84
C ALA A 55 4.30 0.33 3.02
N ALA A 56 5.45 -0.27 2.68
CA ALA A 56 5.69 -1.69 2.89
C ALA A 56 5.60 -2.06 4.38
N ARG A 57 6.30 -1.32 5.26
CA ARG A 57 6.27 -1.57 6.71
C ARG A 57 4.92 -1.27 7.35
N LEU A 58 4.17 -0.31 6.83
CA LEU A 58 2.84 0.01 7.35
C LEU A 58 1.82 -1.06 6.93
N ALA A 59 1.94 -1.60 5.73
CA ALA A 59 1.08 -2.69 5.25
C ALA A 59 1.20 -3.98 6.09
N ASP A 60 2.33 -4.20 6.76
CA ASP A 60 2.50 -5.32 7.71
C ASP A 60 1.71 -5.15 9.01
N ARG A 61 1.29 -3.91 9.32
CA ARG A 61 0.61 -3.56 10.59
C ARG A 61 -0.84 -3.15 10.41
N VAL A 62 -1.18 -2.61 9.25
CA VAL A 62 -2.49 -2.02 8.99
C VAL A 62 -3.03 -2.52 7.65
N GLN A 63 -4.23 -3.07 7.70
CA GLN A 63 -5.00 -3.48 6.53
C GLN A 63 -6.12 -2.47 6.29
N PHE A 64 -6.00 -1.65 5.25
CA PHE A 64 -7.03 -0.69 4.86
C PHE A 64 -8.05 -1.28 3.90
N LEU A 65 -7.62 -2.17 2.99
CA LEU A 65 -8.53 -2.73 2.02
C LEU A 65 -9.46 -3.76 2.70
N PRO A 66 -10.79 -3.68 2.49
CA PRO A 66 -11.74 -4.60 3.10
C PRO A 66 -11.52 -6.04 2.60
N GLU A 67 -12.02 -7.01 3.36
CA GLU A 67 -12.16 -8.38 2.85
C GLU A 67 -13.09 -8.32 1.63
N ALA A 68 -12.78 -9.11 0.59
CA ALA A 68 -13.74 -9.30 -0.48
C ALA A 68 -15.02 -9.85 0.17
N SER A 69 -16.10 -9.05 0.15
CA SER A 69 -17.36 -9.48 0.73
C SER A 69 -17.83 -10.69 -0.06
N VAL A 70 -17.77 -11.89 0.54
CA VAL A 70 -18.46 -13.06 0.01
C VAL A 70 -19.91 -12.61 -0.14
N ALA A 71 -20.39 -12.54 -1.39
CA ALA A 71 -21.77 -12.23 -1.68
C ALA A 71 -22.62 -13.23 -0.89
N ARG A 72 -23.22 -12.78 0.21
CA ARG A 72 -24.14 -13.58 1.01
C ARG A 72 -25.33 -13.83 0.07
N GLY A 73 -25.40 -15.04 -0.47
CA GLY A 73 -26.48 -15.45 -1.38
C GLY A 73 -27.86 -15.13 -0.80
N PRO A 74 -28.89 -15.00 -1.65
CA PRO A 74 -30.21 -14.61 -1.21
C PRO A 74 -30.66 -15.54 -0.07
N ARG A 75 -31.02 -14.95 1.07
CA ARG A 75 -31.74 -15.70 2.10
C ARG A 75 -33.11 -16.01 1.50
N GLY A 76 -33.42 -17.31 1.44
CA GLY A 76 -34.66 -17.83 0.87
C GLY A 76 -35.91 -17.27 1.51
#